data_AF-A0A3D4YK24-F1
#
_entry.id   AF-A0A3D4YK24-F1
#
_cell.length_a   1.000
_cell.length_b   1.000
_cell.length_c   1.000
_cell.angle_alpha   90.00
_cell.angle_beta   90.00
_cell.angle_gamma   90.00
#
_symmetry.space_group_name_H-M   'P 1'
#
loop_
_entity.id
_entity.type
_entity.pdbx_description
1 polymer ?
#
loop_
_entity_poly.entity_id
_entity_poly.type
_entity_poly.pdbx_seq_one_letter_code
_entity_poly.pdbx_strand_id
1 'polypeptide(L)'
;MATRLVRASEDDETAETAETDRGGEFEDLIRRELELIGEDPKREGLLETPHRVAKAMKFLTEGYNSSAEEVVGRGIFKEEHDNMIMVRDIELYSLCEHHMLPFFGKAHVAYIPNGKVVGLSKIPRIVDVYARRLQVQERLTEQIAEGLCQVLDPSGVGVVIEAYHLCMMMRG
;
A
#
# COMPACT_ATOMS: atom_id res chain seq x y z
N MET A 1 19.61 -15.65 34.44
CA MET A 1 19.65 -14.43 33.61
C MET A 1 20.84 -14.51 32.67
N ALA A 2 20.63 -15.02 31.45
CA ALA A 2 21.62 -14.97 30.39
C ALA A 2 20.95 -14.27 29.21
N THR A 3 21.22 -12.97 29.07
CA THR A 3 20.75 -12.14 27.97
C THR A 3 21.48 -12.59 26.71
N ARG A 4 20.76 -13.23 25.79
CA ARG A 4 21.27 -13.65 24.49
C ARG A 4 21.37 -12.37 23.64
N LEU A 5 22.56 -11.79 23.57
CA LEU A 5 22.90 -10.77 22.56
C LEU A 5 22.73 -11.42 21.19
N VAL A 6 21.66 -11.05 20.49
CA VAL A 6 21.49 -11.32 19.06
C VAL A 6 22.57 -10.49 18.37
N ARG A 7 23.58 -11.15 17.79
CA ARG A 7 24.50 -10.49 16.88
C ARG A 7 23.71 -10.16 15.62
N ALA A 8 23.53 -8.87 15.31
CA ALA A 8 23.08 -8.45 13.99
C ALA A 8 24.06 -9.06 12.97
N SER A 9 23.53 -9.69 11.92
CA SER A 9 24.34 -10.22 10.82
C SER A 9 24.89 -9.06 9.98
N GLU A 10 26.04 -9.24 9.33
CA GLU A 10 26.63 -8.24 8.41
C GLU A 10 25.65 -7.85 7.28
N ASP A 11 24.72 -8.75 6.92
CA ASP A 11 23.62 -8.49 5.98
C ASP A 11 22.57 -7.49 6.53
N ASP A 12 22.43 -7.39 7.86
CA ASP A 12 21.47 -6.51 8.55
C ASP A 12 22.05 -5.08 8.64
N GLU A 13 23.34 -4.96 8.98
CA GLU A 13 24.06 -3.68 9.01
C GLU A 13 24.19 -3.05 7.60
N THR A 14 24.38 -3.86 6.56
CA THR A 14 24.47 -3.38 5.18
C THR A 14 23.12 -2.95 4.59
N ALA A 15 22.02 -3.63 4.97
CA ALA A 15 20.67 -3.22 4.60
C ALA A 15 20.25 -1.92 5.29
N GLU A 16 20.54 -1.79 6.59
CA GLU A 16 20.18 -0.60 7.39
C GLU A 16 20.96 0.65 6.93
N THR A 17 22.24 0.49 6.57
CA THR A 17 23.07 1.57 6.01
C THR A 17 22.63 1.98 4.60
N ALA A 18 22.24 1.05 3.73
CA ALA A 18 21.71 1.37 2.41
C ALA A 18 20.33 2.03 2.45
N GLU A 19 19.48 1.64 3.41
CA GLU A 19 18.15 2.22 3.60
C GLU A 19 18.21 3.64 4.19
N THR A 20 19.17 3.89 5.10
CA THR A 20 19.44 5.24 5.63
C THR A 20 20.06 6.17 4.58
N ASP A 21 20.95 5.67 3.73
CA ASP A 21 21.56 6.45 2.62
C ASP A 21 20.52 6.87 1.57
N ARG A 22 19.64 5.95 1.15
CA ARG A 22 18.52 6.26 0.25
C ARG A 22 17.53 7.27 0.85
N GLY A 23 17.31 7.21 2.16
CA GLY A 23 16.46 8.16 2.87
C GLY A 23 17.03 9.58 2.82
N GLY A 24 18.33 9.72 3.09
CA GLY A 24 19.03 11.00 2.99
C GLY A 24 19.00 11.59 1.59
N GLU A 25 19.27 10.78 0.56
CA GLU A 25 19.19 11.22 -0.84
C GLU A 25 17.79 11.71 -1.22
N PHE A 26 16.74 11.01 -0.82
CA PHE A 26 15.37 11.42 -1.11
C PHE A 26 15.00 12.74 -0.42
N GLU A 27 15.40 12.95 0.83
CA GLU A 27 15.20 14.22 1.52
C GLU A 27 15.93 15.38 0.80
N ASP A 28 17.14 15.15 0.30
CA ASP A 28 17.87 16.16 -0.49
C ASP A 28 17.15 16.49 -1.80
N LEU A 29 16.56 15.50 -2.47
CA LEU A 29 15.73 15.71 -3.66
C LEU A 29 14.47 16.54 -3.35
N ILE A 30 13.77 16.26 -2.25
CA ILE A 30 12.59 17.06 -1.84
C ILE A 30 13.01 18.49 -1.48
N ARG A 31 14.15 18.67 -0.81
CA ARG A 31 14.68 20.01 -0.53
C ARG A 31 14.93 20.77 -1.84
N ARG A 32 15.52 20.09 -2.83
CA ARG A 32 15.77 20.67 -4.14
C ARG A 32 14.47 20.98 -4.90
N GLU A 33 13.46 20.11 -4.81
CA GLU A 33 12.14 20.33 -5.39
C GLU A 33 11.50 21.61 -4.84
N LEU A 34 11.54 21.82 -3.51
CA LEU A 34 11.04 23.03 -2.87
C LEU A 34 11.70 24.31 -3.44
N GLU A 35 13.04 24.29 -3.60
CA GLU A 35 13.75 25.42 -4.23
C GLU A 35 13.30 25.65 -5.68
N LEU A 36 13.11 24.57 -6.44
CA LEU A 36 12.74 24.64 -7.86
C LEU A 36 11.31 25.17 -8.07
N ILE A 37 10.40 24.95 -7.13
CA ILE A 37 9.05 25.53 -7.15
C ILE A 37 8.99 26.95 -6.56
N GLY A 38 10.14 27.53 -6.17
CA GLY A 38 10.27 28.90 -5.70
C GLY A 38 10.08 29.10 -4.20
N GLU A 39 10.10 28.02 -3.42
CA GLU A 39 9.98 28.08 -1.96
C GLU A 39 11.35 28.23 -1.28
N ASP A 40 11.34 28.69 -0.01
CA ASP A 40 12.53 28.73 0.84
C ASP A 40 12.51 27.54 1.82
N PRO A 41 13.33 26.50 1.60
CA PRO A 41 13.36 25.33 2.49
C PRO A 41 13.80 25.66 3.93
N LYS A 42 14.40 26.84 4.17
CA LYS A 42 14.86 27.25 5.50
C LYS A 42 13.77 27.88 6.36
N ARG A 43 12.58 28.13 5.82
CA ARG A 43 11.49 28.65 6.63
C ARG A 43 11.06 27.63 7.68
N GLU A 44 10.65 28.11 8.84
CA GLU A 44 10.26 27.27 10.00
C GLU A 44 9.33 26.10 9.62
N GLY A 45 8.30 26.35 8.80
CA GLY A 45 7.35 25.32 8.38
C GLY A 45 7.90 24.25 7.42
N LEU A 46 8.99 24.54 6.70
CA LEU A 46 9.57 23.64 5.68
C LEU A 46 10.82 22.88 6.11
N LEU A 47 11.45 23.25 7.23
CA LEU A 47 12.68 22.61 7.71
C LEU A 47 12.58 21.08 7.75
N GLU A 48 11.47 20.58 8.29
CA GLU A 48 11.19 19.14 8.44
C GLU A 48 10.35 18.57 7.27
N THR A 49 10.01 19.37 6.25
CA THR A 49 9.20 18.89 5.12
C THR A 49 9.89 17.77 4.33
N PRO A 50 11.18 17.86 3.98
CA PRO A 50 11.88 16.75 3.32
C PRO A 50 11.71 15.41 4.02
N HIS A 51 11.98 15.38 5.33
CA HIS A 51 11.84 14.18 6.15
C HIS A 51 10.40 13.66 6.20
N ARG A 52 9.42 14.56 6.41
CA ARG A 52 8.00 14.18 6.42
C ARG A 52 7.53 13.62 5.08
N VAL A 53 7.98 14.20 3.97
CA VAL A 53 7.63 13.73 2.61
C VAL A 53 8.28 12.38 2.34
N ALA A 54 9.56 12.18 2.69
CA ALA A 54 10.24 10.89 2.57
C ALA A 54 9.49 9.78 3.32
N LYS A 55 9.12 10.04 4.58
CA LYS A 55 8.35 9.11 5.41
C LYS A 55 6.96 8.83 4.84
N ALA A 56 6.28 9.87 4.35
CA ALA A 56 4.95 9.71 3.74
C ALA A 56 5.03 8.88 2.46
N MET A 57 5.98 9.16 1.58
CA MET A 57 6.18 8.41 0.34
C MET A 57 6.49 6.93 0.64
N LYS A 58 7.37 6.65 1.60
CA LYS A 58 7.66 5.27 2.04
C LYS A 58 6.37 4.52 2.43
N PHE A 59 5.51 5.14 3.24
CA PHE A 59 4.24 4.55 3.65
C PHE A 59 3.26 4.37 2.47
N LEU A 60 3.13 5.39 1.62
CA LEU A 60 2.22 5.36 0.47
C LEU A 60 2.66 4.35 -0.61
N THR A 61 3.91 3.90 -0.58
CA THR A 61 4.46 2.88 -1.49
C THR A 61 4.87 1.58 -0.81
N GLU A 62 4.52 1.37 0.46
CA GLU A 62 4.99 0.19 1.21
C GLU A 62 4.42 -1.13 0.67
N GLY A 63 3.31 -1.05 -0.08
CA GLY A 63 2.65 -2.19 -0.69
C GLY A 63 3.54 -2.95 -1.68
N TYR A 64 4.61 -2.34 -2.22
CA TYR A 64 5.60 -3.07 -3.03
C TYR A 64 6.36 -4.16 -2.26
N ASN A 65 6.48 -4.01 -0.93
CA ASN A 65 7.18 -4.95 -0.06
C ASN A 65 6.19 -5.84 0.71
N SER A 66 5.00 -6.07 0.16
CA SER A 66 3.97 -6.89 0.78
C SER A 66 3.21 -7.69 -0.27
N SER A 67 2.68 -8.84 0.13
CA SER A 67 1.86 -9.73 -0.69
C SER A 67 0.50 -10.04 -0.04
N ALA A 68 -0.46 -10.47 -0.84
CA ALA A 68 -1.79 -10.86 -0.37
C ALA A 68 -1.69 -12.06 0.59
N GLU A 69 -0.79 -13.00 0.30
CA GLU A 69 -0.50 -14.19 1.09
C GLU A 69 -0.01 -13.84 2.50
N GLU A 70 0.95 -12.91 2.62
CA GLU A 70 1.51 -12.48 3.89
C GLU A 70 0.47 -11.78 4.77
N VAL A 71 -0.32 -10.85 4.21
CA VAL A 71 -1.32 -10.11 5.00
C VAL A 71 -2.47 -10.98 5.46
N VAL A 72 -2.83 -12.00 4.67
CA VAL A 72 -3.82 -13.01 5.03
C VAL A 72 -3.26 -13.91 6.12
N GLY A 73 -2.05 -14.45 5.92
CA GLY A 73 -1.35 -15.32 6.87
C GLY A 73 -2.22 -16.51 7.29
N ARG A 74 -2.46 -16.67 8.60
CA ARG A 74 -3.32 -17.74 9.13
C ARG A 74 -4.83 -17.43 9.08
N GLY A 75 -5.23 -16.37 8.38
CA GLY A 75 -6.61 -15.89 8.32
C GLY A 75 -7.53 -16.65 7.37
N ILE A 76 -7.18 -17.88 6.99
CA ILE A 76 -7.97 -18.74 6.09
C ILE A 76 -8.61 -19.85 6.93
N PHE A 77 -9.91 -20.04 6.76
CA PHE A 77 -10.72 -21.01 7.49
C PHE A 77 -11.41 -21.94 6.50
N LYS A 78 -11.56 -23.21 6.89
CA LYS A 78 -12.36 -24.16 6.11
C LYS A 78 -13.79 -24.11 6.62
N GLU A 79 -14.70 -23.67 5.76
CA GLU A 79 -16.13 -23.63 6.03
C GLU A 79 -16.89 -24.06 4.79
N GLU A 80 -17.94 -24.88 4.97
CA GLU A 80 -18.89 -25.20 3.91
C GLU A 80 -19.87 -24.03 3.77
N HIS A 81 -19.40 -22.98 3.11
CA HIS A 81 -20.19 -21.81 2.72
C HIS A 81 -20.09 -21.63 1.21
N ASP A 82 -21.23 -21.60 0.53
CA ASP A 82 -21.37 -21.57 -0.93
C ASP A 82 -22.07 -20.31 -1.44
N ASN A 83 -22.40 -19.37 -0.54
CA ASN A 83 -23.01 -18.09 -0.88
C ASN A 83 -21.95 -16.98 -1.01
N MET A 84 -22.31 -15.93 -1.73
CA MET A 84 -21.45 -14.77 -1.91
C MET A 84 -21.19 -14.06 -0.58
N ILE A 85 -19.91 -13.84 -0.27
CA ILE A 85 -19.46 -12.99 0.83
C ILE A 85 -19.02 -11.65 0.23
N MET A 86 -19.51 -10.55 0.80
CA MET A 86 -19.18 -9.20 0.34
C MET A 86 -18.71 -8.32 1.49
N VAL A 87 -17.57 -7.66 1.30
CA VAL A 87 -17.11 -6.54 2.12
C VAL A 87 -17.18 -5.29 1.27
N ARG A 88 -18.05 -4.35 1.69
CA ARG A 88 -18.32 -3.11 0.98
C ARG A 88 -17.78 -1.91 1.76
N ASP A 89 -17.68 -0.79 1.06
CA ASP A 89 -17.32 0.52 1.62
C ASP A 89 -15.92 0.56 2.24
N ILE A 90 -15.00 -0.26 1.71
CA ILE A 90 -13.59 -0.28 2.12
C ILE A 90 -12.96 1.03 1.67
N GLU A 91 -12.40 1.79 2.60
CA GLU A 91 -11.65 3.00 2.27
C GLU A 91 -10.39 2.65 1.48
N LEU A 92 -10.20 3.35 0.36
CA LEU A 92 -9.09 3.15 -0.54
C LEU A 92 -8.39 4.48 -0.79
N TYR A 93 -7.08 4.48 -0.62
CA TYR A 93 -6.19 5.59 -0.97
C TYR A 93 -5.02 5.02 -1.77
N SER A 94 -4.70 5.64 -2.90
CA SER A 94 -3.60 5.24 -3.76
C SER A 94 -2.99 6.46 -4.45
N LEU A 95 -1.86 6.27 -5.14
CA LEU A 95 -1.17 7.32 -5.89
C LEU A 95 -1.25 7.04 -7.38
N CYS A 96 -1.70 8.01 -8.17
CA CYS A 96 -1.71 7.90 -9.62
C CYS A 96 -0.28 7.87 -10.15
N GLU A 97 0.10 6.82 -10.88
CA GLU A 97 1.48 6.66 -11.38
C GLU A 97 1.90 7.76 -12.37
N HIS A 98 0.94 8.40 -13.05
CA HIS A 98 1.20 9.43 -14.04
C HIS A 98 1.60 10.79 -13.45
N HIS A 99 1.11 11.10 -12.25
CA HIS A 99 1.23 12.45 -11.66
C HIS A 99 1.71 12.43 -10.21
N MET A 100 1.85 11.25 -9.62
CA MET A 100 2.12 11.05 -8.18
C MET A 100 1.13 11.79 -7.27
N LEU A 101 -0.08 12.06 -7.78
CA LEU A 101 -1.18 12.67 -7.03
C LEU A 101 -2.13 11.59 -6.52
N PRO A 102 -2.73 11.76 -5.32
CA PRO A 102 -3.66 10.79 -4.78
C PRO A 102 -4.91 10.60 -5.65
N PHE A 103 -5.35 9.34 -5.73
CA PHE A 103 -6.75 9.03 -6.00
C PHE A 103 -7.29 8.17 -4.86
N PHE A 104 -8.53 8.43 -4.47
CA PHE A 104 -9.11 7.84 -3.27
C PHE A 104 -10.61 7.66 -3.40
N GLY A 105 -11.16 6.73 -2.64
CA GLY A 105 -12.59 6.44 -2.67
C GLY A 105 -12.91 5.15 -1.95
N LYS A 106 -13.72 4.32 -2.59
CA LYS A 106 -14.24 3.08 -2.00
C LYS A 106 -13.95 1.88 -2.90
N ALA A 107 -13.54 0.79 -2.27
CA ALA A 107 -13.51 -0.52 -2.88
C ALA A 107 -14.62 -1.41 -2.29
N HIS A 108 -15.18 -2.25 -3.14
CA HIS A 108 -16.16 -3.26 -2.79
C HIS A 108 -15.66 -4.59 -3.33
N VAL A 109 -15.47 -5.55 -2.44
CA VAL A 109 -14.91 -6.86 -2.78
C VAL A 109 -15.91 -7.93 -2.40
N ALA A 110 -16.25 -8.78 -3.37
CA ALA A 110 -17.12 -9.92 -3.19
C ALA A 110 -16.44 -11.18 -3.73
N TYR A 111 -16.71 -12.33 -3.12
CA TYR A 111 -16.29 -13.62 -3.66
C TYR A 111 -17.27 -14.73 -3.29
N ILE A 112 -17.29 -15.79 -4.08
CA ILE A 112 -18.03 -17.02 -3.81
C ILE A 112 -17.02 -18.07 -3.36
N PRO A 113 -17.04 -18.51 -2.08
CA PRO A 113 -16.04 -19.45 -1.58
C PRO A 113 -16.06 -20.80 -2.30
N ASN A 114 -14.95 -21.53 -2.18
CA ASN A 114 -14.82 -22.92 -2.60
C ASN A 114 -14.13 -23.73 -1.48
N GLY A 115 -14.85 -23.90 -0.37
CA GLY A 115 -14.34 -24.58 0.83
C GLY A 115 -13.29 -23.81 1.65
N LYS A 116 -12.96 -22.57 1.26
CA LYS A 116 -12.09 -21.65 2.00
C LYS A 116 -12.74 -20.28 2.17
N VAL A 117 -12.78 -19.79 3.40
CA VAL A 117 -13.23 -18.44 3.76
C VAL A 117 -12.08 -17.68 4.36
N VAL A 118 -11.99 -16.37 4.09
CA VAL A 118 -11.01 -15.49 4.72
C VAL A 118 -11.65 -14.67 5.82
N GLY A 119 -10.92 -14.41 6.91
CA GLY A 119 -11.36 -13.45 7.91
C GLY A 119 -11.65 -12.09 7.26
N LEU A 120 -12.84 -11.52 7.49
CA LEU A 120 -13.30 -10.31 6.81
C LEU A 120 -12.33 -9.13 6.92
N SER A 121 -11.59 -9.02 8.02
CA SER A 121 -10.58 -7.99 8.24
C SER A 121 -9.33 -8.12 7.35
N LYS A 122 -9.18 -9.22 6.61
CA LYS A 122 -8.08 -9.44 5.67
C LYS A 122 -8.33 -8.82 4.31
N ILE A 123 -9.59 -8.73 3.89
CA ILE A 123 -9.95 -8.18 2.58
C ILE A 123 -9.48 -6.71 2.44
N PRO A 124 -9.75 -5.80 3.41
CA PRO A 124 -9.18 -4.45 3.38
C PRO A 124 -7.64 -4.42 3.35
N ARG A 125 -6.97 -5.38 3.98
CA ARG A 125 -5.50 -5.46 3.95
C ARG A 125 -4.96 -5.87 2.60
N ILE A 126 -5.64 -6.78 1.89
CA ILE A 126 -5.32 -7.11 0.51
C ILE A 126 -5.49 -5.87 -0.37
N VAL A 127 -6.56 -5.10 -0.17
CA VAL A 127 -6.75 -3.80 -0.86
C VAL A 127 -5.56 -2.87 -0.59
N ASP A 128 -5.14 -2.70 0.67
CA ASP A 128 -3.98 -1.88 1.04
C ASP A 128 -2.67 -2.31 0.37
N VAL A 129 -2.40 -3.62 0.24
CA VAL A 129 -1.17 -4.15 -0.41
C VAL A 129 -1.01 -3.59 -1.82
N TYR A 130 -2.09 -3.52 -2.58
CA TYR A 130 -2.05 -3.04 -3.96
C TYR A 130 -2.27 -1.53 -4.05
N ALA A 131 -3.09 -0.95 -3.17
CA ALA A 131 -3.38 0.48 -3.18
C ALA A 131 -2.19 1.33 -2.75
N ARG A 132 -1.34 0.84 -1.83
CA ARG A 132 -0.11 1.53 -1.38
C ARG A 132 1.05 1.33 -2.36
N ARG A 133 0.82 1.72 -3.60
CA ARG A 133 1.74 1.68 -4.75
C ARG A 133 1.43 2.87 -5.67
N LEU A 134 2.31 3.11 -6.63
CA LEU A 134 1.95 3.90 -7.81
C LEU A 134 1.06 3.03 -8.72
N GLN A 135 -0.11 3.55 -9.09
CA GLN A 135 -1.18 2.76 -9.71
C GLN A 135 -1.93 3.50 -10.82
N VAL A 136 -2.63 2.67 -11.60
CA VAL A 136 -3.83 3.02 -12.37
C VAL A 136 -5.02 2.25 -11.79
N GLN A 137 -6.22 2.82 -11.81
CA GLN A 137 -7.38 2.26 -11.10
C GLN A 137 -7.78 0.88 -11.65
N GLU A 138 -7.65 0.69 -12.96
CA GLU A 138 -7.97 -0.54 -13.67
C GLU A 138 -7.08 -1.69 -13.16
N ARG A 139 -5.77 -1.46 -13.16
CA ARG A 139 -4.76 -2.43 -12.68
C ARG A 139 -4.93 -2.72 -11.20
N LEU A 140 -5.20 -1.69 -10.39
CA LEU A 140 -5.48 -1.88 -8.96
C LEU A 140 -6.69 -2.80 -8.74
N THR A 141 -7.76 -2.61 -9.51
CA THR A 141 -8.96 -3.45 -9.45
C THR A 141 -8.64 -4.91 -9.79
N GLU A 142 -7.91 -5.14 -10.88
CA GLU A 142 -7.49 -6.48 -11.32
C GLU A 142 -6.60 -7.16 -10.28
N GLN A 143 -5.58 -6.45 -9.77
CA GLN A 143 -4.63 -7.00 -8.80
C GLN A 143 -5.29 -7.42 -7.49
N ILE A 144 -6.28 -6.67 -7.00
CA ILE A 144 -7.04 -7.05 -5.80
C ILE A 144 -7.81 -8.36 -6.06
N ALA A 145 -8.44 -8.48 -7.23
CA ALA A 145 -9.18 -9.69 -7.60
C ALA A 145 -8.25 -10.90 -7.71
N GLU A 146 -7.13 -10.75 -8.42
CA GLU A 146 -6.11 -11.78 -8.60
C GLU A 146 -5.48 -12.20 -7.27
N GLY A 147 -5.13 -11.26 -6.40
CA GLY A 147 -4.59 -11.56 -5.08
C GLY A 147 -5.55 -12.38 -4.22
N LEU A 148 -6.86 -12.07 -4.28
CA LEU A 148 -7.86 -12.86 -3.57
C LEU A 148 -8.02 -14.26 -4.19
N CYS A 149 -7.99 -14.37 -5.52
CA CYS A 149 -8.02 -15.64 -6.24
C CYS A 149 -6.83 -16.53 -5.85
N GLN A 150 -5.61 -15.98 -5.84
CA GLN A 150 -4.39 -16.72 -5.49
C GLN A 150 -4.43 -17.28 -4.07
N VAL A 151 -4.96 -16.50 -3.12
CA VAL A 151 -5.03 -16.89 -1.72
C VAL A 151 -6.14 -17.93 -1.47
N LEU A 152 -7.32 -17.76 -2.06
CA LEU A 152 -8.51 -18.52 -1.68
C LEU A 152 -8.95 -19.59 -2.66
N ASP A 153 -8.53 -19.53 -3.92
CA ASP A 153 -9.07 -20.37 -5.00
C ASP A 153 -10.62 -20.40 -5.01
N PRO A 154 -11.30 -19.23 -4.99
CA PRO A 154 -12.75 -19.15 -4.91
C PRO A 154 -13.39 -19.50 -6.25
N SER A 155 -14.70 -19.80 -6.23
CA SER A 155 -15.47 -20.03 -7.46
C SER A 155 -15.57 -18.78 -8.34
N GLY A 156 -15.42 -17.60 -7.74
CA GLY A 156 -15.36 -16.32 -8.44
C GLY A 156 -15.11 -15.16 -7.48
N VAL A 157 -14.56 -14.06 -8.02
CA VAL A 157 -14.29 -12.80 -7.31
C VAL A 157 -14.85 -11.64 -8.12
N GLY A 158 -15.44 -10.66 -7.44
CA GLY A 158 -15.83 -9.37 -8.01
C GLY A 158 -15.22 -8.24 -7.21
N VAL A 159 -14.59 -7.28 -7.90
CA VAL A 159 -14.05 -6.06 -7.30
C VAL A 159 -14.62 -4.86 -8.04
N VAL A 160 -15.13 -3.89 -7.30
CA VAL A 160 -15.58 -2.59 -7.82
C VAL A 160 -14.85 -1.50 -7.06
N ILE A 161 -14.26 -0.55 -7.80
CA ILE A 161 -13.63 0.63 -7.23
C ILE A 161 -14.33 1.88 -7.78
N GLU A 162 -14.76 2.75 -6.88
CA GLU A 162 -15.27 4.07 -7.16
C GLU A 162 -14.33 5.09 -6.52
N ALA A 163 -13.67 5.91 -7.31
CA ALA A 163 -12.63 6.81 -6.81
C ALA A 163 -12.64 8.20 -7.45
N TYR A 164 -12.23 9.17 -6.66
CA TYR A 164 -11.94 10.54 -7.04
C TYR A 164 -10.45 10.66 -7.34
N HIS A 165 -10.12 11.26 -8.47
CA HIS A 165 -8.74 11.42 -8.93
C HIS A 165 -8.32 12.87 -8.79
N LEU A 166 -7.40 13.17 -7.85
CA LEU A 166 -6.97 14.56 -7.65
C LEU A 166 -6.29 15.12 -8.89
N CYS A 167 -5.61 14.29 -9.68
CA CYS A 167 -5.03 14.71 -10.95
C CYS A 167 -6.04 15.24 -11.98
N MET A 168 -7.34 14.95 -11.83
CA MET A 168 -8.42 15.51 -12.66
C MET A 168 -9.22 16.61 -11.95
N MET A 169 -9.10 16.72 -10.63
CA MET A 169 -9.95 17.59 -9.81
C MET A 169 -9.24 18.87 -9.39
N MET A 170 -7.99 18.76 -8.94
CA MET A 170 -7.22 19.93 -8.47
C MET A 170 -6.36 20.55 -9.59
N ARG A 171 -6.28 19.86 -10.72
CA ARG A 171 -5.63 20.32 -11.95
C ARG A 171 -6.33 19.71 -13.17
N GLY A 172 -5.92 20.16 -14.37
CA GLY A 172 -6.41 19.66 -15.66
C GLY A 172 -5.84 18.30 -16.01
#